data_AF-A0A2I0I4M1-F1
#
_entry.id   AF-A0A2I0I4M1-F1
#
_cell.length_a   1.000
_cell.length_b   1.000
_cell.length_c   1.000
_cell.angle_alpha   90.00
_cell.angle_beta   90.00
_cell.angle_gamma   90.00
#
_symmetry.space_group_name_H-M   'P 1'
#
loop_
_entity.id
_entity.type
_entity.pdbx_description
1 polymer ?
#
loop_
_entity_poly.entity_id
_entity_poly.type
_entity_poly.pdbx_seq_one_letter_code
_entity_poly.pdbx_strand_id
1 'polypeptide(L)'
;MAKAIVLLVLALVAIPEAFGATTHTVGGSQGWTQGFDYSTWASGETFAVGDTLEFKYGATHTVDEVSKDDYDNCNTGSPTKTYNSGDDRIVLNSTGPMYFICPTLGHCSGGMKLAINVVAASGSTPPSTSSPPSSTTSPPGSPETPTAPPPPSTTGSNGATGVFCSKINVILGLTLVLATVGASMF
;
A
#
# COMPACT_ATOMS: atom_id res chain seq x y z
N MET A 1 34.25 -11.56 -30.94
CA MET A 1 32.95 -10.94 -31.31
C MET A 1 31.84 -11.26 -30.31
N ALA A 2 31.48 -12.53 -30.07
CA ALA A 2 30.38 -12.91 -29.16
C ALA A 2 30.55 -12.44 -27.69
N LYS A 3 31.77 -12.49 -27.15
CA LYS A 3 32.08 -12.05 -25.77
C LYS A 3 31.84 -10.55 -25.55
N ALA A 4 32.05 -9.73 -26.58
CA ALA A 4 31.83 -8.29 -26.51
C ALA A 4 30.33 -7.95 -26.55
N ILE A 5 29.52 -8.73 -27.27
CA ILE A 5 28.07 -8.56 -27.32
C ILE A 5 27.43 -8.97 -25.99
N VAL A 6 27.88 -10.06 -25.37
CA VAL A 6 27.37 -10.49 -24.05
C VAL A 6 27.67 -9.46 -22.97
N LEU A 7 28.86 -8.84 -22.98
CA LEU A 7 29.22 -7.78 -22.03
C LEU A 7 28.43 -6.49 -22.27
N LEU A 8 28.14 -6.15 -23.53
CA LEU A 8 27.30 -4.99 -23.87
C LEU A 8 25.85 -5.19 -23.42
N VAL A 9 25.30 -6.40 -23.56
CA VAL A 9 23.94 -6.75 -23.11
C VAL A 9 23.87 -6.80 -21.57
N LEU A 10 24.90 -7.30 -20.88
CA LEU A 10 24.92 -7.27 -19.40
C LEU A 10 25.04 -5.84 -18.84
N ALA A 11 25.75 -4.94 -19.53
CA ALA A 11 25.91 -3.55 -19.09
C ALA A 11 24.62 -2.72 -19.24
N LEU A 12 23.71 -3.08 -20.16
CA LEU A 12 22.40 -2.45 -20.33
C LEU A 12 21.40 -2.81 -19.21
N VAL A 13 21.63 -3.88 -18.46
CA VAL A 13 20.73 -4.34 -17.37
C VAL A 13 21.07 -3.70 -16.02
N ALA A 14 22.27 -3.12 -15.88
CA ALA A 14 22.69 -2.43 -14.67
C ALA A 14 22.48 -0.92 -14.83
N ILE A 15 21.24 -0.46 -14.99
CA ILE A 15 20.92 0.94 -14.74
C ILE A 15 20.82 1.09 -13.22
N PRO A 16 21.74 1.81 -12.56
CA PRO A 16 21.51 2.17 -11.17
C PRO A 16 20.28 3.08 -11.13
N GLU A 17 19.17 2.58 -10.61
CA GLU A 17 18.04 3.38 -10.16
C GLU A 17 18.62 4.43 -9.21
N ALA A 18 18.66 5.69 -9.63
CA ALA A 18 19.08 6.79 -8.78
C ALA A 18 17.97 7.00 -7.75
N PHE A 19 18.14 6.43 -6.55
CA PHE A 19 17.19 6.56 -5.44
C PHE A 19 17.25 7.98 -4.87
N GLY A 20 16.60 8.93 -5.55
CA GLY A 20 16.19 10.23 -5.02
C GLY A 20 14.69 10.23 -4.74
N ALA A 21 14.22 11.22 -3.97
CA ALA A 21 12.79 11.43 -3.77
C ALA A 21 12.10 11.69 -5.11
N THR A 22 11.14 10.84 -5.46
CA THR A 22 10.36 10.92 -6.68
C THR A 22 9.06 11.69 -6.44
N THR A 23 8.58 12.42 -7.45
CA THR A 23 7.23 12.99 -7.44
C THR A 23 6.35 12.17 -8.37
N HIS A 24 5.32 11.53 -7.83
CA HIS A 24 4.31 10.81 -8.59
C HIS A 24 3.12 11.74 -8.84
N THR A 25 2.98 12.23 -10.06
CA THR A 25 1.77 12.96 -10.47
C THR A 25 0.62 11.96 -10.60
N VAL A 26 -0.33 12.03 -9.67
CA VAL A 26 -1.44 11.08 -9.57
C VAL A 26 -2.29 11.14 -10.84
N GLY A 27 -2.43 10.00 -11.52
CA GLY A 27 -3.13 9.90 -12.80
C GLY A 27 -2.33 10.43 -14.02
N GLY A 28 -1.05 10.78 -13.84
CA GLY A 28 -0.19 11.28 -14.91
C GLY A 28 -0.76 12.53 -15.58
N SER A 29 -0.85 12.53 -16.91
CA SER A 29 -1.39 13.66 -17.68
C SER A 29 -2.88 13.91 -17.45
N GLN A 30 -3.62 12.91 -16.96
CA GLN A 30 -5.06 13.04 -16.69
C GLN A 30 -5.33 13.75 -15.36
N GLY A 31 -4.37 13.70 -14.43
CA GLY A 31 -4.49 14.24 -13.09
C GLY A 31 -5.53 13.51 -12.24
N TRP A 32 -5.97 14.19 -11.17
CA TRP A 32 -7.00 13.71 -10.26
C TRP A 32 -8.40 14.09 -10.78
N THR A 33 -9.02 13.15 -11.48
CA THR A 33 -10.31 13.25 -12.18
C THR A 33 -11.17 11.98 -12.05
N GLN A 34 -12.44 12.05 -12.47
CA GLN A 34 -13.35 10.90 -12.56
C GLN A 34 -13.10 10.05 -13.83
N GLY A 35 -13.53 8.79 -13.81
CA GLY A 35 -13.46 7.89 -14.97
C GLY A 35 -12.04 7.40 -15.30
N PHE A 36 -11.11 7.56 -14.37
CA PHE A 36 -9.73 7.08 -14.49
C PHE A 36 -9.48 5.90 -13.55
N ASP A 37 -8.72 4.90 -14.01
CA ASP A 37 -8.37 3.72 -13.20
C ASP A 37 -7.07 3.97 -12.41
N TYR A 38 -7.24 4.50 -11.21
CA TYR A 38 -6.13 4.72 -10.28
C TYR A 38 -5.49 3.43 -9.77
N SER A 39 -6.20 2.31 -9.77
CA SER A 39 -5.65 1.04 -9.30
C SER A 39 -4.61 0.51 -10.29
N THR A 40 -4.94 0.54 -11.58
CA THR A 40 -4.00 0.20 -12.64
C THR A 40 -2.83 1.16 -12.67
N TRP A 41 -3.07 2.47 -12.56
CA TRP A 41 -1.99 3.47 -12.48
C TRP A 41 -1.05 3.20 -11.30
N ALA A 42 -1.59 3.03 -10.10
CA ALA A 42 -0.80 2.78 -8.89
C ALA A 42 0.02 1.48 -8.97
N SER A 43 -0.47 0.46 -9.69
CA SER A 43 0.25 -0.81 -9.87
C SER A 43 1.54 -0.68 -10.70
N GLY A 44 1.67 0.39 -11.49
CA GLY A 44 2.89 0.70 -12.25
C GLY A 44 3.90 1.54 -11.48
N GLU A 45 3.60 1.95 -10.25
CA GLU A 45 4.41 2.86 -9.45
C GLU A 45 5.04 2.13 -8.26
N THR A 46 6.18 2.62 -7.79
CA THR A 46 6.75 2.23 -6.49
C THR A 46 6.82 3.48 -5.62
N PHE A 47 6.04 3.48 -4.54
CA PHE A 47 6.00 4.58 -3.59
C PHE A 47 6.93 4.31 -2.44
N ALA A 48 7.94 5.15 -2.22
CA ALA A 48 8.88 5.04 -1.12
C ALA A 48 8.78 6.22 -0.15
N VAL A 49 9.24 6.01 1.09
CA VAL A 49 9.38 7.11 2.06
C VAL A 49 10.29 8.20 1.48
N GLY A 50 9.86 9.45 1.57
CA GLY A 50 10.53 10.62 0.98
C GLY A 50 9.95 11.05 -0.37
N ASP A 51 9.22 10.17 -1.06
CA ASP A 51 8.54 10.53 -2.30
C ASP A 51 7.37 11.49 -2.04
N THR A 52 6.85 12.09 -3.10
CA THR A 52 5.72 13.01 -3.07
C THR A 52 4.62 12.54 -4.01
N LEU A 53 3.38 12.49 -3.54
CA LEU A 53 2.20 12.44 -4.41
C LEU A 53 1.80 13.86 -4.79
N GLU A 54 1.66 14.13 -6.09
CA GLU A 54 1.15 15.39 -6.59
C GLU A 54 -0.26 15.19 -7.18
N PHE A 55 -1.25 15.79 -6.55
CA PHE A 55 -2.64 15.77 -6.97
C PHE A 55 -3.00 17.07 -7.67
N LYS A 56 -3.15 17.02 -9.00
CA LYS A 56 -3.58 18.15 -9.83
C LYS A 56 -5.04 17.99 -10.23
N TYR A 57 -5.88 18.97 -9.94
CA TYR A 57 -7.32 18.88 -10.20
C TYR A 57 -8.03 20.23 -10.31
N GLY A 58 -9.24 20.22 -10.90
CA GLY A 58 -10.10 21.39 -11.03
C GLY A 58 -10.94 21.67 -9.77
N ALA A 59 -11.60 22.83 -9.74
CA ALA A 59 -12.30 23.35 -8.55
C ALA A 59 -13.44 22.48 -7.97
N THR A 60 -13.89 21.45 -8.68
CA THR A 60 -14.95 20.51 -8.23
C THR A 60 -14.40 19.29 -7.49
N HIS A 61 -13.08 19.24 -7.29
CA HIS A 61 -12.39 18.13 -6.65
C HIS A 61 -11.58 18.64 -5.46
N THR A 62 -11.37 17.74 -4.52
CA THR A 62 -10.44 17.87 -3.39
C THR A 62 -9.87 16.48 -3.12
N VAL A 63 -8.94 16.39 -2.18
CA VAL A 63 -8.33 15.13 -1.76
C VAL A 63 -8.50 14.99 -0.27
N ASP A 64 -9.14 13.91 0.16
CA ASP A 64 -9.18 13.50 1.56
C ASP A 64 -8.30 12.27 1.74
N GLU A 65 -7.38 12.33 2.70
CA GLU A 65 -6.73 11.16 3.27
C GLU A 65 -7.68 10.53 4.28
N VAL A 66 -7.87 9.21 4.22
CA VAL A 66 -8.89 8.51 4.98
C VAL A 66 -8.40 7.17 5.53
N SER A 67 -9.18 6.58 6.44
CA SER A 67 -8.95 5.21 6.88
C SER A 67 -9.26 4.20 5.76
N LYS A 68 -8.80 2.95 5.92
CA LYS A 68 -9.14 1.87 4.96
C LYS A 68 -10.66 1.64 4.89
N ASP A 69 -11.34 1.66 6.03
CA ASP A 69 -12.79 1.42 6.08
C ASP A 69 -13.55 2.55 5.39
N ASP A 70 -13.13 3.80 5.60
CA ASP A 70 -13.73 4.95 4.93
C ASP A 70 -13.44 4.95 3.43
N TYR A 71 -12.24 4.54 3.02
CA TYR A 71 -11.91 4.32 1.63
C TYR A 71 -12.84 3.28 1.00
N ASP A 72 -12.96 2.09 1.59
CA ASP A 72 -13.76 0.98 1.06
C ASP A 72 -15.24 1.35 0.93
N ASN A 73 -15.77 2.11 1.89
CA ASN A 73 -17.18 2.52 1.92
C ASN A 73 -17.43 3.90 1.30
N CYS A 74 -16.38 4.59 0.81
CA CYS A 74 -16.45 5.97 0.36
C CYS A 74 -17.11 6.92 1.38
N ASN A 75 -16.77 6.75 2.66
CA ASN A 75 -17.22 7.62 3.72
C ASN A 75 -16.36 8.90 3.75
N THR A 76 -17.02 10.05 3.63
CA THR A 76 -16.38 11.37 3.56
C THR A 76 -16.55 12.18 4.85
N GLY A 77 -17.17 11.59 5.88
CA GLY A 77 -17.52 12.30 7.12
C GLY A 77 -16.37 12.47 8.12
N SER A 78 -15.28 11.70 7.97
CA SER A 78 -14.18 11.65 8.93
C SER A 78 -12.80 11.55 8.27
N PRO A 79 -12.41 12.52 7.42
CA PRO A 79 -11.08 12.52 6.83
C PRO A 79 -10.00 12.69 7.92
N THR A 80 -8.87 12.00 7.76
CA THR A 80 -7.70 12.24 8.61
C THR A 80 -7.01 13.55 8.22
N LYS A 81 -7.01 13.87 6.91
CA LYS A 81 -6.53 15.13 6.34
C LYS A 81 -7.33 15.49 5.09
N THR A 82 -7.47 16.79 4.85
CA THR A 82 -8.10 17.34 3.64
C THR A 82 -7.15 18.29 2.95
N TYR A 83 -7.09 18.20 1.62
CA TYR A 83 -6.30 19.04 0.75
C TYR A 83 -7.18 19.60 -0.37
N ASN A 84 -7.07 20.90 -0.63
CA ASN A 84 -8.03 21.65 -1.44
C ASN A 84 -7.40 22.79 -2.26
N SER A 85 -6.10 22.73 -2.56
CA SER A 85 -5.43 23.81 -3.31
C SER A 85 -5.58 23.71 -4.83
N GLY A 86 -5.92 22.52 -5.36
CA GLY A 86 -5.90 22.22 -6.80
C GLY A 86 -4.58 21.68 -7.33
N ASP A 87 -3.50 21.78 -6.55
CA ASP A 87 -2.16 21.24 -6.86
C ASP A 87 -1.47 20.82 -5.55
N ASP A 88 -2.05 19.82 -4.88
CA ASP A 88 -1.58 19.39 -3.56
C ASP A 88 -0.40 18.44 -3.66
N ARG A 89 0.63 18.71 -2.86
CA ARG A 89 1.84 17.89 -2.77
C ARG A 89 1.96 17.25 -1.40
N ILE A 90 1.81 15.92 -1.36
CA ILE A 90 1.78 15.13 -0.12
C ILE A 90 3.06 14.31 -0.04
N VAL A 91 3.92 14.63 0.92
CA VAL A 91 5.16 13.88 1.16
C VAL A 91 4.86 12.58 1.93
N LEU A 92 5.39 11.46 1.44
CA LEU A 92 5.24 10.14 2.01
C LEU A 92 6.27 9.93 3.13
N ASN A 93 5.86 10.15 4.38
CA ASN A 93 6.78 10.17 5.52
C ASN A 93 6.91 8.84 6.28
N SER A 94 6.06 7.87 5.98
CA SER A 94 6.00 6.60 6.70
C SER A 94 5.64 5.46 5.77
N THR A 95 6.20 4.29 6.04
CA THR A 95 5.85 3.06 5.34
C THR A 95 4.43 2.62 5.68
N GLY A 96 3.80 1.89 4.75
CA GLY A 96 2.51 1.26 4.96
C GLY A 96 1.43 1.77 4.00
N PRO A 97 0.19 1.27 4.16
CA PRO A 97 -0.91 1.64 3.29
C PRO A 97 -1.37 3.07 3.56
N MET A 98 -1.70 3.79 2.49
CA MET A 98 -2.37 5.08 2.54
C MET A 98 -3.54 5.11 1.56
N TYR A 99 -4.60 5.83 1.91
CA TYR A 99 -5.85 5.86 1.17
C TYR A 99 -6.32 7.29 0.96
N PHE A 100 -6.68 7.60 -0.28
CA PHE A 100 -7.13 8.92 -0.70
C PHE A 100 -8.44 8.81 -1.46
N ILE A 101 -9.35 9.75 -1.23
CA ILE A 101 -10.64 9.82 -1.93
C ILE A 101 -10.96 11.26 -2.33
N CYS A 102 -11.81 11.44 -3.34
CA CYS A 102 -12.44 12.71 -3.60
C CYS A 102 -13.79 12.74 -2.85
N PRO A 103 -14.00 13.65 -1.90
CA PRO A 103 -15.19 13.66 -1.05
C PRO A 103 -16.44 14.24 -1.73
N THR A 104 -16.29 14.83 -2.93
CA THR A 104 -17.43 15.32 -3.71
C THR A 104 -18.42 14.19 -3.98
N LEU A 105 -19.71 14.46 -3.75
CA LEU A 105 -20.78 13.48 -3.81
C LEU A 105 -20.73 12.66 -5.11
N GLY A 106 -20.65 11.33 -4.99
CA GLY A 106 -20.62 10.39 -6.11
C GLY A 106 -19.23 10.14 -6.72
N HIS A 107 -18.21 10.97 -6.44
CA HIS A 107 -16.91 10.85 -7.08
C HIS A 107 -16.12 9.64 -6.58
N CYS A 108 -16.00 9.44 -5.26
CA CYS A 108 -15.32 8.28 -4.69
C CYS A 108 -15.98 6.96 -5.15
N SER A 109 -17.31 6.85 -5.06
CA SER A 109 -18.05 5.66 -5.49
C SER A 109 -17.96 5.44 -7.01
N GLY A 110 -17.72 6.51 -7.77
CA GLY A 110 -17.42 6.47 -9.21
C GLY A 110 -15.98 6.11 -9.54
N GLY A 111 -15.16 5.75 -8.55
CA GLY A 111 -13.77 5.29 -8.74
C GLY A 111 -12.71 6.37 -8.53
N MET A 112 -13.06 7.60 -8.14
CA MET A 112 -12.10 8.66 -7.84
C MET A 112 -11.51 8.49 -6.44
N LYS A 113 -10.69 7.43 -6.30
CA LYS A 113 -10.07 6.97 -5.07
C LYS A 113 -8.74 6.28 -5.40
N LEU A 114 -7.74 6.45 -4.54
CA LEU A 114 -6.40 5.89 -4.69
C LEU A 114 -6.00 5.16 -3.40
N ALA A 115 -5.52 3.93 -3.54
CA ALA A 115 -4.83 3.20 -2.49
C ALA A 115 -3.37 2.98 -2.92
N ILE A 116 -2.43 3.26 -2.02
CA ILE A 116 -1.01 3.00 -2.23
C ILE A 116 -0.43 2.23 -1.05
N ASN A 117 0.74 1.64 -1.26
CA ASN A 117 1.55 1.06 -0.19
C ASN A 117 2.96 1.63 -0.26
N VAL A 118 3.33 2.41 0.76
CA VAL A 118 4.64 3.07 0.85
C VAL A 118 5.66 2.09 1.41
N VAL A 119 6.78 1.90 0.71
CA VAL A 119 7.91 1.08 1.15
C VAL A 119 9.03 1.94 1.73
N ALA A 120 9.99 1.30 2.41
CA ALA A 120 11.16 2.02 2.92
C ALA A 120 12.00 2.58 1.77
N ALA A 121 12.59 3.76 1.95
CA ALA A 121 13.51 4.33 0.98
C ALA A 121 14.74 3.43 0.80
N SER A 122 15.02 3.02 -0.44
CA SER A 122 16.25 2.30 -0.78
C SER A 122 17.46 3.18 -0.52
N GLY A 123 18.33 2.76 0.41
CA GLY A 123 19.51 3.51 0.85
C GLY A 123 19.50 3.91 2.33
N SER A 124 18.37 3.74 3.03
CA SER A 124 18.30 3.93 4.48
C SER A 124 18.87 2.70 5.19
N THR A 125 20.20 2.60 5.25
CA THR A 125 20.83 1.66 6.20
C THR A 125 20.40 2.12 7.60
N PRO A 126 19.73 1.29 8.41
CA PRO A 126 19.50 1.65 9.81
C PRO A 126 20.85 1.96 10.46
N PRO A 127 20.99 2.99 11.31
CA PRO A 127 22.22 3.13 12.09
C PRO A 127 22.38 1.85 12.89
N SER A 128 23.41 1.08 12.56
CA SER A 128 23.85 -0.09 13.32
C SER A 128 24.21 0.38 14.72
N THR A 129 23.23 0.39 15.63
CA THR A 129 23.48 0.50 17.05
C THR A 129 24.13 -0.83 17.45
N SER A 130 25.45 -0.81 17.52
CA SER A 130 26.26 -1.87 18.10
C SER A 130 25.96 -1.90 19.60
N SER A 131 24.97 -2.70 19.99
CA SER A 131 24.72 -3.02 21.39
C SER A 131 25.97 -3.72 21.97
N PRO A 132 26.57 -3.23 23.07
CA PRO A 132 27.63 -3.95 23.76
C PRO A 132 27.10 -5.27 24.35
N PRO A 133 27.94 -6.32 24.47
CA PRO A 133 27.51 -7.58 25.07
C PRO A 133 27.22 -7.39 26.56
N SER A 134 26.00 -7.68 26.98
CA SER A 134 25.59 -7.74 28.38
C SER A 134 26.35 -8.88 29.08
N SER A 135 27.22 -8.54 30.03
CA SER A 135 27.83 -9.50 30.96
C SER A 135 26.84 -9.82 32.08
N THR A 136 26.36 -11.06 32.10
CA THR A 136 25.52 -11.61 33.18
C THR A 136 26.40 -11.91 34.40
N THR A 137 26.12 -11.29 35.54
CA THR A 137 26.66 -11.71 36.85
C THR A 137 25.52 -11.76 37.85
N SER A 138 25.09 -12.98 38.20
CA SER A 138 24.15 -13.25 39.30
C SER A 138 24.84 -13.09 40.66
N PRO A 139 24.09 -12.67 41.70
CA PRO A 139 24.15 -13.38 42.98
C PRO A 139 22.76 -13.73 43.59
N PRO A 140 22.73 -14.54 44.68
CA PRO A 140 21.62 -15.47 44.99
C PRO A 140 20.66 -15.05 46.12
N GLY A 141 19.43 -15.58 46.06
CA GLY A 141 18.74 -16.26 47.19
C GLY A 141 17.82 -15.47 48.15
N SER A 142 16.49 -15.60 47.93
CA SER A 142 15.34 -15.92 48.85
C SER A 142 15.15 -15.20 50.22
N PRO A 143 13.95 -15.24 50.90
CA PRO A 143 12.77 -16.13 50.72
C PRO A 143 11.33 -15.53 50.83
N GLU A 144 10.38 -16.40 50.47
CA GLU A 144 8.89 -16.55 50.64
C GLU A 144 8.17 -15.72 51.76
N THR A 145 6.83 -15.49 51.84
CA THR A 145 5.54 -16.18 51.54
C THR A 145 4.37 -15.16 51.84
N PRO A 146 3.03 -15.44 52.00
CA PRO A 146 2.02 -16.34 51.38
C PRO A 146 0.66 -15.68 50.90
N THR A 147 -0.04 -16.37 49.97
CA THR A 147 -1.52 -16.70 49.84
C THR A 147 -2.58 -15.55 49.80
N ALA A 148 -3.57 -15.49 48.88
CA ALA A 148 -4.77 -16.35 48.69
C ALA A 148 -5.74 -15.75 47.59
N PRO A 149 -6.98 -16.27 47.35
CA PRO A 149 -7.47 -16.97 46.15
C PRO A 149 -8.45 -16.17 45.23
N PRO A 150 -8.95 -16.75 44.10
CA PRO A 150 -9.79 -16.04 43.12
C PRO A 150 -11.30 -16.20 43.37
N PRO A 151 -12.17 -15.32 42.80
CA PRO A 151 -13.61 -15.57 42.69
C PRO A 151 -14.05 -16.11 41.30
N PRO A 152 -15.28 -16.65 41.18
CA PRO A 152 -15.64 -17.74 40.28
C PRO A 152 -16.35 -17.34 38.97
N SER A 153 -16.41 -18.32 38.06
CA SER A 153 -17.17 -18.36 36.79
C SER A 153 -18.66 -18.69 36.98
N THR A 154 -19.53 -18.14 36.13
CA THR A 154 -20.85 -18.68 35.69
C THR A 154 -21.35 -17.84 34.50
N THR A 155 -22.18 -18.22 33.53
CA THR A 155 -22.77 -19.46 32.96
C THR A 155 -23.81 -18.98 31.93
N GLY A 156 -24.02 -19.73 30.83
CA GLY A 156 -25.25 -19.73 30.01
C GLY A 156 -25.11 -19.02 28.67
N SER A 157 -24.90 -19.68 27.52
CA SER A 157 -25.70 -20.72 26.83
C SER A 157 -27.07 -20.22 26.34
N ASN A 158 -27.25 -20.07 25.02
CA ASN A 158 -28.22 -20.82 24.19
C ASN A 158 -28.56 -20.11 22.85
N GLY A 159 -28.68 -20.93 21.79
CA GLY A 159 -29.36 -20.65 20.50
C GLY A 159 -28.40 -20.68 19.30
N ALA A 160 -28.22 -21.77 18.52
CA ALA A 160 -29.19 -22.51 17.68
C ALA A 160 -29.96 -21.52 16.78
N THR A 161 -30.02 -21.57 15.44
CA THR A 161 -29.94 -22.59 14.39
C THR A 161 -29.73 -21.82 13.07
N GLY A 162 -28.86 -22.20 12.13
CA GLY A 162 -29.23 -23.12 11.05
C GLY A 162 -29.10 -22.44 9.66
N VAL A 163 -29.05 -23.28 8.62
CA VAL A 163 -29.13 -22.99 7.17
C VAL A 163 -27.80 -22.88 6.38
N PHE A 164 -27.25 -24.07 6.11
CA PHE A 164 -26.96 -24.69 4.81
C PHE A 164 -26.70 -23.89 3.52
N CYS A 165 -25.75 -24.45 2.76
CA CYS A 165 -25.60 -24.48 1.29
C CYS A 165 -25.28 -23.15 0.59
N SER A 166 -24.28 -23.03 -0.28
CA SER A 166 -23.77 -24.02 -1.22
C SER A 166 -22.36 -23.62 -1.70
N LYS A 167 -21.45 -24.61 -1.73
CA LYS A 167 -20.22 -24.53 -2.52
C LYS A 167 -20.61 -24.78 -3.97
N ILE A 168 -20.38 -23.83 -4.87
CA ILE A 168 -20.35 -24.09 -6.31
C ILE A 168 -18.96 -23.78 -6.84
N ASN A 169 -18.26 -24.87 -7.13
CA ASN A 169 -17.17 -24.92 -8.09
C ASN A 169 -17.77 -24.78 -9.49
N VAL A 170 -17.26 -23.86 -10.30
CA VAL A 170 -17.24 -24.04 -11.75
C VAL A 170 -15.84 -23.75 -12.24
N ILE A 171 -15.10 -24.84 -12.45
CA ILE A 171 -13.89 -24.91 -13.26
C ILE A 171 -14.36 -25.20 -14.69
N LEU A 172 -14.10 -24.28 -15.62
CA LEU A 172 -14.08 -24.50 -17.06
C LEU A 172 -13.44 -23.24 -17.69
N GLY A 173 -12.41 -23.25 -18.52
CA GLY A 173 -11.61 -24.29 -19.12
C GLY A 173 -10.46 -23.60 -19.85
N LEU A 174 -9.31 -24.26 -19.86
CA LEU A 174 -8.11 -23.95 -20.62
C LEU A 174 -8.38 -24.04 -22.12
N THR A 175 -8.14 -22.98 -22.90
CA THR A 175 -7.61 -23.12 -24.28
C THR A 175 -6.79 -21.90 -24.72
N LEU A 176 -5.51 -22.21 -24.92
CA LEU A 176 -4.42 -21.57 -25.66
C LEU A 176 -4.81 -21.03 -27.04
N VAL A 177 -4.40 -19.79 -27.38
CA VAL A 177 -3.91 -19.46 -28.74
C VAL A 177 -2.76 -18.43 -28.63
N LEU A 178 -1.54 -18.91 -28.85
CA LEU A 178 -0.41 -18.09 -29.31
C LEU A 178 -0.63 -17.75 -30.79
N ALA A 179 -0.48 -16.49 -31.16
CA ALA A 179 -0.15 -16.10 -32.52
C ALA A 179 0.88 -14.97 -32.52
N THR A 180 2.07 -15.35 -33.00
CA THR A 180 3.08 -14.51 -33.65
C THR A 180 2.40 -13.63 -34.73
N VAL A 181 2.92 -12.48 -35.18
CA VAL A 181 4.22 -12.24 -35.82
C VAL A 181 4.40 -10.71 -35.93
N GLY A 182 5.62 -10.23 -35.75
CA GLY A 182 6.00 -8.90 -36.22
C GLY A 182 6.15 -8.89 -37.75
N ALA A 183 5.76 -7.78 -38.38
CA ALA A 183 6.25 -7.34 -39.68
C ALA A 183 5.81 -5.89 -39.96
N SER A 184 6.82 -5.02 -40.09
CA SER A 184 6.96 -4.00 -41.14
C SER A 184 6.29 -2.62 -41.02
N MET A 185 7.18 -1.61 -41.03
CA MET A 185 7.07 -0.28 -41.66
C MET A 185 6.08 0.70 -40.99
N PHE A 186 6.46 1.91 -40.55
CA PHE A 186 7.40 2.90 -41.10
C PHE A 186 8.19 3.61 -39.99
#